data_AF-A0A1H6TT78-F1
#
_entry.id   AF-A0A1H6TT78-F1
#
_cell.length_a   1.000
_cell.length_b   1.000
_cell.length_c   1.000
_cell.angle_alpha   90.00
_cell.angle_beta   90.00
_cell.angle_gamma   90.00
#
_symmetry.space_group_name_H-M   'P 1'
#
loop_
_entity.id
_entity.type
_entity.pdbx_description
1 polymer ?
#
loop_
_entity_poly.entity_id
_entity_poly.type
_entity_poly.pdbx_seq_one_letter_code
_entity_poly.pdbx_strand_id
1 'polypeptide(L)'
;MRIRILTLIALSFMSFSCTDEDDDQVIAEEPQLIIKFKFDPTQVRLNNIGQPSTVLAGNAAQSPNFNSISAHYLEFTPNALTQVGQGAILYSGPSTTLGGPNAIDFSKAKIVGEGEAFLSIPLKDVPHGSYEYVRVSLSYQNYNINVLASGMNYVGTLASFVGFNNYITTHTIGTNVFTVNDDKLQGYWAFGIPSVGYYTSGQAPAGATTVPNPIATTSPIPAGSCLVTGKFANNFVVTGNETKNVEVQLSLSINNSFEWQEVNFDGKYEPAAGENVVDMGLRGLIPSFTIIN
;
A
#
# COMPACT_ATOMS: atom_id res chain seq x y z
N MET A 1 -7.08 71.69 -71.59
CA MET A 1 -6.74 72.37 -70.32
C MET A 1 -7.86 72.14 -69.32
N ARG A 2 -7.62 71.31 -68.28
CA ARG A 2 -8.28 71.33 -66.95
C ARG A 2 -7.84 70.08 -66.17
N ILE A 3 -7.05 70.33 -65.14
CA ILE A 3 -6.52 69.38 -64.16
C ILE A 3 -7.69 68.79 -63.36
N ARG A 4 -7.69 67.47 -63.12
CA ARG A 4 -8.53 66.83 -62.10
C ARG A 4 -7.62 66.15 -61.08
N ILE A 5 -7.70 66.65 -59.86
CA ILE A 5 -7.05 66.14 -58.65
C ILE A 5 -7.79 64.87 -58.23
N LEU A 6 -7.03 63.80 -57.96
CA LEU A 6 -7.54 62.54 -57.41
C LEU A 6 -7.14 62.50 -55.93
N THR A 7 -8.13 62.56 -55.03
CA THR A 7 -7.93 62.51 -53.58
C THR A 7 -8.21 61.09 -53.09
N LEU A 8 -7.25 60.51 -52.37
CA LEU A 8 -7.26 59.17 -51.80
C LEU A 8 -8.15 59.14 -50.54
N ILE A 9 -9.14 58.25 -50.48
CA ILE A 9 -9.98 58.01 -49.30
C ILE A 9 -9.53 56.68 -48.68
N ALA A 10 -9.03 56.73 -47.45
CA ALA A 10 -8.71 55.56 -46.63
C ALA A 10 -9.96 55.11 -45.86
N LEU A 11 -10.35 53.84 -46.05
CA LEU A 11 -11.52 53.22 -45.44
C LEU A 11 -11.09 52.43 -44.19
N SER A 12 -11.47 52.92 -43.01
CA SER A 12 -11.24 52.28 -41.71
C SER A 12 -12.34 51.24 -41.44
N PHE A 13 -12.01 49.96 -41.49
CA PHE A 13 -12.86 48.87 -41.00
C PHE A 13 -12.70 48.74 -39.47
N MET A 14 -13.77 49.07 -38.72
CA MET A 14 -13.91 48.69 -37.32
C MET A 14 -14.64 47.36 -37.24
N SER A 15 -13.95 46.31 -36.79
CA SER A 15 -14.53 45.01 -36.49
C SER A 15 -15.10 45.02 -35.06
N PHE A 16 -16.41 44.81 -34.94
CA PHE A 16 -17.05 44.44 -33.68
C PHE A 16 -16.59 43.03 -33.29
N SER A 17 -16.02 42.88 -32.08
CA SER A 17 -15.82 41.60 -31.43
C SER A 17 -16.81 41.50 -30.27
N CYS A 18 -17.88 40.73 -30.45
CA CYS A 18 -18.63 40.17 -29.33
C CYS A 18 -17.75 39.11 -28.68
N THR A 19 -17.47 39.26 -27.38
CA THR A 19 -17.00 38.15 -26.55
C THR A 19 -18.23 37.59 -25.85
N ASP A 20 -18.61 36.37 -26.22
CA ASP A 20 -19.53 35.58 -25.42
C ASP A 20 -18.83 35.29 -24.08
N GLU A 21 -19.39 35.80 -22.99
CA GLU A 21 -19.05 35.39 -21.63
C GLU A 21 -19.66 34.01 -21.42
N ASP A 22 -18.96 32.96 -21.88
CA ASP A 22 -19.20 31.61 -21.41
C ASP A 22 -18.66 31.54 -19.97
N ASP A 23 -19.62 31.41 -19.06
CA ASP A 23 -19.50 31.18 -17.63
C ASP A 23 -18.74 29.86 -17.41
N ASP A 24 -17.41 29.91 -17.52
CA ASP A 24 -16.50 28.91 -16.94
C ASP A 24 -16.70 28.96 -15.42
N GLN A 25 -17.76 28.31 -14.95
CA GLN A 25 -17.86 27.94 -13.55
C GLN A 25 -16.69 27.02 -13.28
N VAL A 26 -15.62 27.60 -12.72
CA VAL A 26 -14.57 26.86 -12.04
C VAL A 26 -15.28 26.03 -10.99
N ILE A 27 -15.58 24.77 -11.32
CA ILE A 27 -15.94 23.79 -10.32
C ILE A 27 -14.70 23.71 -9.45
N ALA A 28 -14.74 24.36 -8.28
CA ALA A 28 -13.69 24.23 -7.30
C ALA A 28 -13.55 22.73 -7.03
N GLU A 29 -12.42 22.13 -7.45
CA GLU A 29 -12.14 20.75 -7.09
C GLU A 29 -12.17 20.66 -5.58
N GLU A 30 -13.06 19.81 -5.08
CA GLU A 30 -13.23 19.64 -3.66
C GLU A 30 -11.95 19.06 -3.06
N PRO A 31 -11.43 19.61 -1.96
CA PRO A 31 -10.19 19.13 -1.36
C PRO A 31 -10.29 17.66 -0.96
N GLN A 32 -9.27 16.89 -1.31
CA GLN A 32 -9.20 15.44 -1.17
C GLN A 32 -8.17 15.03 -0.12
N LEU A 33 -8.50 13.98 0.63
CA LEU A 33 -7.57 13.16 1.37
C LEU A 33 -7.06 12.06 0.44
N ILE A 34 -5.76 12.08 0.16
CA ILE A 34 -5.10 11.14 -0.74
C ILE A 34 -4.22 10.21 0.11
N ILE A 35 -4.50 8.91 0.09
CA ILE A 35 -3.69 7.91 0.80
C ILE A 35 -2.72 7.26 -0.17
N LYS A 36 -1.45 7.20 0.19
CA LYS A 36 -0.39 6.55 -0.60
C LYS A 36 0.47 5.63 0.27
N PHE A 37 1.06 4.61 -0.34
CA PHE A 37 2.06 3.76 0.32
C PHE A 37 3.47 4.14 -0.09
N LYS A 38 4.41 3.93 0.84
CA LYS A 38 5.85 3.96 0.63
C LYS A 38 6.48 2.72 1.26
N PHE A 39 7.50 2.15 0.62
CA PHE A 39 8.26 1.01 1.11
C PHE A 39 9.66 1.46 1.48
N ASP A 40 9.98 1.47 2.77
CA ASP A 40 11.23 2.04 3.27
C ASP A 40 12.17 0.95 3.82
N PRO A 41 13.31 0.66 3.14
CA PRO A 41 14.29 -0.32 3.60
C PRO A 41 15.19 0.21 4.73
N THR A 42 15.11 1.49 5.06
CA THR A 42 15.91 2.17 6.10
C THR A 42 15.11 2.44 7.37
N GLN A 43 13.78 2.40 7.29
CA GLN A 43 12.89 2.53 8.44
C GLN A 43 13.20 1.45 9.49
N VAL A 44 12.98 1.79 10.77
CA VAL A 44 13.27 0.90 11.89
C VAL A 44 12.52 -0.42 11.77
N ARG A 45 13.23 -1.52 11.98
CA ARG A 45 12.67 -2.86 12.00
C ARG A 45 12.01 -3.16 13.35
N LEU A 46 10.69 -3.24 13.39
CA LEU A 46 9.90 -3.50 14.59
C LEU A 46 9.42 -4.95 14.69
N ASN A 47 9.10 -5.39 15.90
CA ASN A 47 8.36 -6.62 16.20
C ASN A 47 6.84 -6.36 16.33
N ASN A 48 6.07 -7.40 16.69
CA ASN A 48 4.61 -7.34 16.82
C ASN A 48 4.08 -6.29 17.82
N ILE A 49 4.87 -5.91 18.83
CA ILE A 49 4.47 -4.89 19.82
C ILE A 49 5.05 -3.51 19.52
N GLY A 50 5.58 -3.32 18.31
CA GLY A 50 6.12 -2.04 17.85
C GLY A 50 7.46 -1.65 18.47
N GLN A 51 8.22 -2.60 19.03
CA GLN A 51 9.56 -2.36 19.56
C GLN A 51 10.64 -2.71 18.53
N PRO A 52 11.79 -2.00 18.51
CA PRO A 52 12.92 -2.36 17.65
C PRO A 52 13.33 -3.83 17.81
N SER A 53 13.75 -4.43 16.71
CA SER A 53 14.10 -5.85 16.63
C SER A 53 15.26 -6.07 15.68
N THR A 54 16.09 -7.05 15.98
CA THR A 54 17.20 -7.48 15.13
C THR A 54 16.87 -8.82 14.47
N VAL A 55 17.60 -9.17 13.42
CA VAL A 55 17.58 -10.53 12.85
C VAL A 55 18.15 -11.48 13.92
N LEU A 56 17.54 -12.65 14.09
CA LEU A 56 17.98 -13.60 15.11
C LEU A 56 19.30 -14.27 14.69
N ALA A 57 20.12 -14.65 15.66
CA ALA A 57 21.31 -15.45 15.38
C ALA A 57 20.89 -16.81 14.78
N GLY A 58 21.54 -17.22 13.70
CA GLY A 58 21.11 -18.39 12.91
C GLY A 58 20.24 -18.05 11.71
N ASN A 59 19.79 -16.80 11.59
CA ASN A 59 18.98 -16.33 10.48
C ASN A 59 19.73 -15.26 9.68
N ALA A 60 19.39 -15.17 8.40
CA ALA A 60 19.71 -14.07 7.52
C ALA A 60 18.43 -13.41 7.01
N ALA A 61 18.56 -12.19 6.51
CA ALA A 61 17.43 -11.43 5.99
C ALA A 61 17.87 -10.49 4.88
N GLN A 62 16.90 -10.08 4.07
CA GLN A 62 17.07 -9.04 3.06
C GLN A 62 15.87 -8.10 3.04
N SER A 63 16.09 -6.86 2.62
CA SER A 63 15.02 -5.92 2.29
C SER A 63 14.54 -6.21 0.85
N PRO A 64 13.33 -6.71 0.65
CA PRO A 64 12.83 -7.06 -0.68
C PRO A 64 12.50 -5.80 -1.50
N ASN A 65 12.51 -5.91 -2.82
CA ASN A 65 12.13 -4.83 -3.72
C ASN A 65 10.62 -4.91 -4.04
N PHE A 66 9.81 -4.06 -3.42
CA PHE A 66 8.36 -4.08 -3.58
C PHE A 66 7.91 -3.56 -4.94
N ASN A 67 7.02 -4.33 -5.58
CA ASN A 67 6.37 -3.96 -6.83
C ASN A 67 4.99 -3.34 -6.56
N SER A 68 4.21 -3.95 -5.67
CA SER A 68 2.85 -3.47 -5.35
C SER A 68 2.33 -4.00 -4.02
N ILE A 69 1.26 -3.37 -3.54
CA ILE A 69 0.59 -3.72 -2.30
C ILE A 69 -0.93 -3.53 -2.43
N SER A 70 -1.69 -4.20 -1.57
CA SER A 70 -3.11 -3.96 -1.38
C SER A 70 -3.48 -3.97 0.10
N ALA A 71 -4.53 -3.23 0.43
CA ALA A 71 -5.16 -3.24 1.75
C ALA A 71 -6.63 -3.61 1.62
N HIS A 72 -7.19 -4.16 2.70
CA HIS A 72 -8.61 -4.46 2.84
C HIS A 72 -9.31 -3.51 3.82
N TYR A 73 -8.57 -2.85 4.70
CA TYR A 73 -9.16 -1.97 5.70
C TYR A 73 -8.21 -0.84 6.05
N LEU A 74 -8.75 0.36 6.27
CA LEU A 74 -7.99 1.50 6.75
C LEU A 74 -8.85 2.36 7.68
N GLU A 75 -8.31 2.71 8.85
CA GLU A 75 -8.92 3.67 9.77
C GLU A 75 -7.90 4.63 10.37
N PHE A 76 -8.36 5.83 10.71
CA PHE A 76 -7.66 6.74 11.62
C PHE A 76 -8.27 6.67 13.01
N THR A 77 -7.43 6.60 14.04
CA THR A 77 -7.91 6.48 15.42
C THR A 77 -7.45 7.67 16.27
N PRO A 78 -8.35 8.29 17.07
CA PRO A 78 -8.00 9.46 17.87
C PRO A 78 -6.87 9.26 18.89
N ASN A 79 -6.80 8.10 19.54
CA ASN A 79 -5.80 7.82 20.56
C ASN A 79 -5.59 6.31 20.76
N ALA A 80 -4.65 5.94 21.65
CA ALA A 80 -4.25 4.56 21.91
C ALA A 80 -5.35 3.66 22.54
N LEU A 81 -6.44 4.23 23.07
CA LEU A 81 -7.54 3.49 23.69
C LEU A 81 -8.66 3.15 22.68
N THR A 82 -8.67 3.80 21.50
CA THR A 82 -9.67 3.56 20.47
C THR A 82 -9.54 2.13 19.94
N GLN A 83 -10.60 1.32 20.10
CA GLN A 83 -10.63 -0.07 19.62
C GLN A 83 -10.76 -0.12 18.09
N VAL A 84 -10.33 -1.23 17.49
CA VAL A 84 -10.45 -1.44 16.03
C VAL A 84 -11.91 -1.27 15.60
N GLY A 85 -12.15 -0.48 14.55
CA GLY A 85 -13.49 -0.19 14.05
C GLY A 85 -14.25 0.89 14.83
N GLN A 86 -13.63 1.50 15.83
CA GLN A 86 -14.18 2.66 16.57
C GLN A 86 -13.47 3.97 16.19
N GLY A 87 -12.56 3.93 15.21
CA GLY A 87 -11.97 5.12 14.59
C GLY A 87 -12.80 5.67 13.42
N ALA A 88 -12.22 6.60 12.69
CA ALA A 88 -12.70 7.03 11.39
C ALA A 88 -12.30 5.99 10.33
N ILE A 89 -13.24 5.12 9.98
CA ILE A 89 -13.04 4.10 8.94
C ILE A 89 -13.06 4.79 7.58
N LEU A 90 -11.93 4.75 6.88
CA LEU A 90 -11.77 5.37 5.56
C LEU A 90 -11.95 4.37 4.43
N TYR A 91 -11.72 3.08 4.69
CA TYR A 91 -11.85 2.03 3.70
C TYR A 91 -12.21 0.69 4.33
N SER A 92 -13.15 0.01 3.69
CA SER A 92 -13.43 -1.41 3.87
C SER A 92 -13.58 -2.03 2.49
N GLY A 93 -12.70 -2.97 2.15
CA GLY A 93 -12.65 -3.61 0.85
C GLY A 93 -13.76 -4.65 0.67
N PRO A 94 -13.99 -5.10 -0.57
CA PRO A 94 -14.94 -6.16 -0.85
C PRO A 94 -14.59 -7.47 -0.12
N SER A 95 -15.62 -8.12 0.41
CA SER A 95 -15.55 -9.47 0.98
C SER A 95 -16.53 -10.40 0.28
N THR A 96 -16.34 -11.70 0.45
CA THR A 96 -17.18 -12.76 -0.11
C THR A 96 -17.25 -13.95 0.83
N THR A 97 -18.26 -14.79 0.64
CA THR A 97 -18.43 -16.09 1.31
C THR A 97 -18.42 -17.25 0.32
N LEU A 98 -17.90 -17.04 -0.90
CA LEU A 98 -17.88 -18.05 -1.96
C LEU A 98 -17.02 -19.27 -1.59
N GLY A 99 -15.94 -19.08 -0.84
CA GLY A 99 -15.12 -20.16 -0.28
C GLY A 99 -15.64 -20.73 1.06
N GLY A 100 -16.81 -20.28 1.51
CA GLY A 100 -17.42 -20.66 2.79
C GLY A 100 -17.38 -19.53 3.82
N PRO A 101 -16.36 -19.45 4.69
CA PRO A 101 -16.21 -18.32 5.64
C PRO A 101 -16.12 -16.96 4.94
N ASN A 102 -16.31 -15.87 5.70
CA ASN A 102 -16.05 -14.54 5.17
C ASN A 102 -14.56 -14.41 4.80
N ALA A 103 -14.27 -13.90 3.61
CA ALA A 103 -12.94 -13.73 3.08
C ALA A 103 -12.85 -12.46 2.24
N ILE A 104 -11.66 -11.89 2.14
CA ILE A 104 -11.34 -10.78 1.23
C ILE A 104 -11.52 -11.28 -0.19
N ASP A 105 -12.33 -10.60 -1.00
CA ASP A 105 -12.50 -10.93 -2.42
C ASP A 105 -11.30 -10.38 -3.21
N PHE A 106 -10.27 -11.20 -3.38
CA PHE A 106 -9.02 -10.75 -4.01
C PHE A 106 -9.22 -10.28 -5.45
N SER A 107 -10.21 -10.82 -6.16
CA SER A 107 -10.52 -10.40 -7.54
C SER A 107 -10.94 -8.94 -7.67
N LYS A 108 -11.34 -8.31 -6.55
CA LYS A 108 -11.72 -6.90 -6.45
C LYS A 108 -10.76 -6.07 -5.60
N ALA A 109 -9.60 -6.64 -5.24
CA ALA A 109 -8.60 -5.93 -4.45
C ALA A 109 -8.03 -4.75 -5.23
N LYS A 110 -7.92 -3.59 -4.57
CA LYS A 110 -7.20 -2.44 -5.14
C LYS A 110 -5.70 -2.63 -4.91
N ILE A 111 -4.96 -2.92 -5.97
CA ILE A 111 -3.50 -3.12 -5.93
C ILE A 111 -2.84 -1.87 -6.50
N VAL A 112 -1.88 -1.31 -5.78
CA VAL A 112 -1.16 -0.08 -6.16
C VAL A 112 0.35 -0.24 -5.96
N GLY A 113 1.12 0.47 -6.77
CA GLY A 113 2.56 0.66 -6.60
C GLY A 113 2.90 1.68 -5.51
N GLU A 114 4.19 1.88 -5.28
CA GLU A 114 4.69 2.96 -4.41
C GLU A 114 4.29 4.33 -4.97
N GLY A 115 3.82 5.23 -4.10
CA GLY A 115 3.46 6.60 -4.46
C GLY A 115 2.16 6.75 -5.27
N GLU A 116 1.54 5.66 -5.68
CA GLU A 116 0.22 5.67 -6.33
C GLU A 116 -0.91 5.89 -5.30
N ALA A 117 -1.97 6.57 -5.72
CA ALA A 117 -3.12 6.86 -4.86
C ALA A 117 -3.92 5.59 -4.56
N PHE A 118 -3.80 5.08 -3.33
CA PHE A 118 -4.62 4.00 -2.81
C PHE A 118 -6.05 4.47 -2.50
N LEU A 119 -6.24 5.66 -1.97
CA LEU A 119 -7.58 6.27 -1.79
C LEU A 119 -7.51 7.75 -2.19
N SER A 120 -8.64 8.25 -2.69
CA SER A 120 -8.94 9.68 -2.81
C SER A 120 -10.33 9.86 -2.26
N ILE A 121 -10.45 10.57 -1.15
CA ILE A 121 -11.70 10.77 -0.42
C ILE A 121 -11.91 12.27 -0.26
N PRO A 122 -13.07 12.84 -0.61
CA PRO A 122 -13.36 14.23 -0.27
C PRO A 122 -13.16 14.48 1.23
N LEU A 123 -12.37 15.49 1.60
CA LEU A 123 -12.06 15.75 3.02
C LEU A 123 -13.31 16.03 3.85
N LYS A 124 -14.38 16.55 3.24
CA LYS A 124 -15.70 16.72 3.88
C LYS A 124 -16.35 15.41 4.34
N ASP A 125 -15.99 14.28 3.73
CA ASP A 125 -16.53 12.96 4.03
C ASP A 125 -15.67 12.24 5.09
N VAL A 126 -14.53 12.82 5.44
CA VAL A 126 -13.67 12.34 6.52
C VAL A 126 -14.19 12.92 7.84
N PRO A 127 -14.49 12.08 8.86
CA PRO A 127 -14.97 12.57 10.14
C PRO A 127 -14.02 13.62 10.74
N HIS A 128 -14.57 14.71 11.28
CA HIS A 128 -13.76 15.74 11.95
C HIS A 128 -13.13 15.16 13.21
N GLY A 129 -11.87 15.52 13.47
CA GLY A 129 -11.16 15.00 14.64
C GLY A 129 -9.66 15.23 14.60
N SER A 130 -9.01 14.84 15.70
CA SER A 130 -7.56 14.76 15.81
C SER A 130 -7.19 13.29 15.95
N TYR A 131 -6.35 12.80 15.03
CA TYR A 131 -5.98 11.40 14.91
C TYR A 131 -4.50 11.21 15.23
N GLU A 132 -4.23 10.44 16.28
CA GLU A 132 -2.85 10.12 16.70
C GLU A 132 -2.29 8.91 15.93
N TYR A 133 -3.15 7.98 15.48
CA TYR A 133 -2.72 6.76 14.80
C TYR A 133 -3.51 6.49 13.53
N VAL A 134 -2.88 5.69 12.65
CA VAL A 134 -3.52 5.00 11.53
C VAL A 134 -3.40 3.50 11.73
N ARG A 135 -4.38 2.76 11.21
CA ARG A 135 -4.35 1.32 11.10
C ARG A 135 -4.69 0.90 9.70
N VAL A 136 -3.93 -0.03 9.14
CA VAL A 136 -4.15 -0.56 7.79
C VAL A 136 -4.04 -2.08 7.80
N SER A 137 -5.11 -2.77 7.38
CA SER A 137 -5.09 -4.22 7.16
C SER A 137 -4.64 -4.47 5.75
N LEU A 138 -3.45 -5.05 5.60
CA LEU A 138 -2.92 -5.41 4.30
C LEU A 138 -3.51 -6.74 3.85
N SER A 139 -3.87 -6.83 2.58
CA SER A 139 -4.43 -8.04 1.98
C SER A 139 -3.38 -8.77 1.14
N TYR A 140 -2.51 -8.02 0.45
CA TYR A 140 -1.58 -8.56 -0.54
C TYR A 140 -0.28 -7.77 -0.60
N GLN A 141 0.83 -8.47 -0.82
CA GLN A 141 2.16 -7.90 -1.04
C GLN A 141 2.79 -8.58 -2.27
N ASN A 142 3.39 -7.80 -3.17
CA ASN A 142 4.17 -8.31 -4.29
C ASN A 142 5.56 -7.68 -4.31
N TYR A 143 6.59 -8.51 -4.29
CA TYR A 143 7.97 -8.02 -4.22
C TYR A 143 8.96 -9.03 -4.79
N ASN A 144 10.17 -8.55 -5.10
CA ASN A 144 11.27 -9.36 -5.58
C ASN A 144 12.31 -9.60 -4.47
N ILE A 145 12.92 -10.78 -4.50
CA ILE A 145 14.01 -11.20 -3.62
C ILE A 145 15.17 -11.76 -4.44
N ASN A 146 16.37 -11.64 -3.90
CA ASN A 146 17.55 -12.33 -4.42
C ASN A 146 17.60 -13.76 -3.88
N VAL A 147 17.88 -14.71 -4.77
CA VAL A 147 17.96 -16.14 -4.45
C VAL A 147 19.25 -16.70 -5.06
N LEU A 148 20.03 -17.44 -4.28
CA LEU A 148 21.18 -18.20 -4.78
C LEU A 148 20.74 -19.66 -5.00
N ALA A 149 20.98 -20.19 -6.19
CA ALA A 149 20.74 -21.60 -6.49
C ALA A 149 21.79 -22.10 -7.48
N SER A 150 22.38 -23.28 -7.21
CA SER A 150 23.41 -23.90 -8.05
C SER A 150 24.59 -22.96 -8.35
N GLY A 151 24.97 -22.10 -7.40
CA GLY A 151 26.06 -21.13 -7.55
C GLY A 151 25.72 -19.90 -8.41
N MET A 152 24.47 -19.74 -8.86
CA MET A 152 24.00 -18.58 -9.62
C MET A 152 22.97 -17.76 -8.86
N ASN A 153 23.07 -16.43 -8.97
CA ASN A 153 22.10 -15.51 -8.40
C ASN A 153 20.91 -15.33 -9.35
N TYR A 154 19.71 -15.40 -8.79
CA TYR A 154 18.44 -15.16 -9.46
C TYR A 154 17.66 -14.08 -8.72
N VAL A 155 16.75 -13.45 -9.45
CA VAL A 155 15.71 -12.61 -8.86
C VAL A 155 14.40 -13.36 -8.97
N GLY A 156 13.80 -13.67 -7.83
CA GLY A 156 12.48 -14.29 -7.76
C GLY A 156 11.43 -13.29 -7.28
N THR A 157 10.19 -13.49 -7.70
CA THR A 157 9.03 -12.69 -7.29
C THR A 157 8.19 -13.48 -6.31
N LEU A 158 7.77 -12.84 -5.23
CA LEU A 158 6.80 -13.33 -4.26
C LEU A 158 5.48 -12.59 -4.41
N ALA A 159 4.40 -13.36 -4.46
CA ALA A 159 3.02 -12.91 -4.30
C ALA A 159 2.51 -13.44 -2.96
N SER A 160 2.34 -12.56 -1.96
CA SER A 160 2.03 -12.94 -0.58
C SER A 160 0.66 -12.40 -0.17
N PHE A 161 -0.22 -13.28 0.30
CA PHE A 161 -1.58 -12.98 0.73
C PHE A 161 -1.62 -12.95 2.24
N VAL A 162 -1.68 -11.74 2.80
CA VAL A 162 -1.45 -11.51 4.23
C VAL A 162 -2.69 -11.13 5.01
N GLY A 163 -3.81 -10.84 4.34
CA GLY A 163 -5.08 -10.58 5.02
C GLY A 163 -5.61 -11.80 5.80
N PHE A 164 -6.58 -11.56 6.68
CA PHE A 164 -7.14 -12.59 7.60
C PHE A 164 -7.58 -13.87 6.90
N ASN A 165 -8.27 -13.73 5.77
CA ASN A 165 -8.71 -14.81 4.89
C ASN A 165 -8.92 -14.20 3.51
N ASN A 166 -8.40 -14.84 2.45
CA ASN A 166 -8.45 -14.32 1.10
C ASN A 166 -9.10 -15.36 0.20
N TYR A 167 -10.23 -15.03 -0.40
CA TYR A 167 -10.80 -15.84 -1.46
C TYR A 167 -10.05 -15.52 -2.75
N ILE A 168 -9.31 -16.50 -3.25
CA ILE A 168 -8.45 -16.36 -4.41
C ILE A 168 -8.98 -17.29 -5.50
N THR A 169 -9.41 -16.73 -6.63
CA THR A 169 -9.72 -17.52 -7.82
C THR A 169 -8.42 -17.89 -8.52
N THR A 170 -7.73 -16.89 -9.05
CA THR A 170 -6.40 -17.00 -9.65
C THR A 170 -5.53 -15.80 -9.30
N HIS A 171 -4.22 -15.96 -9.44
CA HIS A 171 -3.25 -14.87 -9.47
C HIS A 171 -2.06 -15.26 -10.36
N THR A 172 -1.16 -14.32 -10.66
CA THR A 172 -0.07 -14.54 -11.62
C THR A 172 1.28 -14.06 -11.12
N ILE A 173 2.33 -14.76 -11.56
CA ILE A 173 3.73 -14.29 -11.49
C ILE A 173 4.32 -14.47 -12.89
N GLY A 174 4.65 -13.35 -13.55
CA GLY A 174 5.01 -13.36 -14.96
C GLY A 174 3.87 -13.93 -15.81
N THR A 175 4.15 -14.96 -16.60
CA THR A 175 3.15 -15.65 -17.43
C THR A 175 2.50 -16.85 -16.74
N ASN A 176 2.98 -17.24 -15.56
CA ASN A 176 2.43 -18.38 -14.83
C ASN A 176 1.15 -17.99 -14.10
N VAL A 177 0.11 -18.80 -14.27
CA VAL A 177 -1.17 -18.65 -13.58
C VAL A 177 -1.24 -19.65 -12.44
N PHE A 178 -1.48 -19.17 -11.23
CA PHE A 178 -1.79 -19.99 -10.08
C PHE A 178 -3.31 -20.01 -9.90
N THR A 179 -3.92 -21.17 -10.11
CA THR A 179 -5.34 -21.38 -9.85
C THR A 179 -5.53 -21.92 -8.43
N VAL A 180 -6.32 -21.21 -7.63
CA VAL A 180 -6.55 -21.52 -6.22
C VAL A 180 -8.01 -21.92 -5.99
N ASN A 181 -8.96 -21.08 -6.44
CA ASN A 181 -10.41 -21.24 -6.27
C ASN A 181 -10.84 -21.61 -4.85
N ASP A 182 -10.22 -20.98 -3.85
CA ASP A 182 -10.39 -21.35 -2.44
C ASP A 182 -10.06 -20.17 -1.52
N ASP A 183 -10.53 -20.28 -0.28
CA ASP A 183 -10.16 -19.42 0.83
C ASP A 183 -8.75 -19.78 1.34
N LYS A 184 -7.90 -18.76 1.51
CA LYS A 184 -6.57 -18.89 2.08
C LYS A 184 -6.36 -17.94 3.25
N LEU A 185 -6.09 -18.53 4.41
CA LEU A 185 -5.71 -17.80 5.62
C LEU A 185 -4.41 -17.02 5.40
N GLN A 186 -4.16 -16.05 6.28
CA GLN A 186 -2.94 -15.26 6.29
C GLN A 186 -1.69 -16.13 6.08
N GLY A 187 -0.89 -15.75 5.09
CA GLY A 187 0.38 -16.39 4.81
C GLY A 187 0.35 -17.37 3.65
N TYR A 188 -0.71 -17.45 2.86
CA TYR A 188 -0.59 -18.08 1.53
C TYR A 188 0.35 -17.25 0.66
N TRP A 189 1.24 -17.92 -0.05
CA TRP A 189 2.21 -17.26 -0.92
C TRP A 189 2.46 -18.09 -2.17
N ALA A 190 2.89 -17.42 -3.23
CA ALA A 190 3.47 -18.02 -4.40
C ALA A 190 4.81 -17.37 -4.72
N PHE A 191 5.72 -18.17 -5.23
CA PHE A 191 7.07 -17.78 -5.59
C PHE A 191 7.35 -18.20 -7.02
N GLY A 192 8.00 -17.33 -7.78
CA GLY A 192 8.44 -17.64 -9.13
C GLY A 192 9.80 -17.05 -9.46
N ILE A 193 10.57 -17.76 -10.27
CA ILE A 193 11.78 -17.26 -10.94
C ILE A 193 11.52 -17.36 -12.45
N PRO A 194 10.89 -16.34 -13.08
CA PRO A 194 10.44 -16.44 -14.46
C PRO A 194 11.56 -16.74 -15.46
N SER A 195 12.79 -16.27 -15.18
CA SER A 195 13.96 -16.47 -16.06
C SER A 195 14.36 -17.94 -16.24
N VAL A 196 13.93 -18.83 -15.33
CA VAL A 196 14.18 -20.28 -15.41
C VAL A 196 12.90 -21.11 -15.36
N GLY A 197 11.73 -20.47 -15.42
CA GLY A 197 10.43 -21.15 -15.42
C GLY A 197 10.11 -21.91 -14.12
N TYR A 198 10.70 -21.51 -12.99
CA TYR A 198 10.42 -22.13 -11.70
C TYR A 198 9.26 -21.42 -11.01
N TYR A 199 8.27 -22.18 -10.54
CA TYR A 199 7.10 -21.66 -9.84
C TYR A 199 6.65 -22.63 -8.75
N THR A 200 6.32 -22.11 -7.58
CA THR A 200 5.80 -22.89 -6.46
C THR A 200 4.89 -22.02 -5.59
N SER A 201 4.14 -22.65 -4.69
CA SER A 201 3.29 -21.95 -3.73
C SER A 201 3.24 -22.71 -2.41
N GLY A 202 2.87 -22.01 -1.35
CA GLY A 202 2.80 -22.60 -0.02
C GLY A 202 1.96 -21.77 0.94
N GLN A 203 2.01 -22.18 2.20
CA GLN A 203 1.31 -21.55 3.31
C GLN A 203 2.28 -21.40 4.47
N ALA A 204 2.47 -20.18 4.93
CA ALA A 204 3.24 -19.91 6.15
C ALA A 204 2.46 -20.42 7.38
N PRO A 205 3.17 -20.88 8.44
CA PRO A 205 2.52 -21.24 9.69
C PRO A 205 1.73 -20.08 10.29
N ALA A 206 0.63 -20.40 10.98
CA ALA A 206 -0.17 -19.39 11.66
C ALA A 206 0.67 -18.59 12.66
N GLY A 207 0.60 -17.26 12.59
CA GLY A 207 1.35 -16.37 13.48
C GLY A 207 2.82 -16.15 13.13
N ALA A 208 3.32 -16.74 12.03
CA ALA A 208 4.70 -16.51 11.58
C ALA A 208 4.93 -15.09 11.02
N THR A 209 3.89 -14.48 10.46
CA THR A 209 3.96 -13.14 9.87
C THR A 209 3.98 -12.07 10.95
N THR A 210 5.03 -11.24 10.98
CA THR A 210 5.05 -10.06 11.86
C THR A 210 4.03 -9.00 11.41
N VAL A 211 3.26 -8.49 12.37
CA VAL A 211 2.26 -7.42 12.20
C VAL A 211 2.41 -6.41 13.35
N PRO A 212 3.17 -5.33 13.16
CA PRO A 212 3.47 -4.39 14.24
C PRO A 212 2.24 -3.61 14.72
N ASN A 213 2.04 -3.62 16.05
CA ASN A 213 1.08 -2.77 16.74
C ASN A 213 1.71 -2.15 18.01
N PRO A 214 2.19 -0.88 17.96
CA PRO A 214 2.79 -0.21 19.11
C PRO A 214 1.82 0.07 20.27
N ILE A 215 0.51 -0.09 20.06
CA ILE A 215 -0.53 0.10 21.09
C ILE A 215 -1.24 -1.22 21.44
N ALA A 216 -0.57 -2.36 21.22
CA ALA A 216 -1.16 -3.69 21.44
C ALA A 216 -1.71 -3.92 22.86
N THR A 217 -1.15 -3.25 23.88
CA THR A 217 -1.60 -3.37 25.26
C THR A 217 -2.93 -2.67 25.54
N THR A 218 -3.24 -1.59 24.82
CA THR A 218 -4.45 -0.78 25.06
C THR A 218 -5.51 -1.00 23.98
N SER A 219 -5.09 -1.36 22.77
CA SER A 219 -5.97 -1.60 21.63
C SER A 219 -5.35 -2.70 20.75
N PRO A 220 -5.60 -3.97 21.10
CA PRO A 220 -5.09 -5.13 20.37
C PRO A 220 -5.76 -5.25 19.00
N ILE A 221 -5.10 -5.97 18.08
CA ILE A 221 -5.62 -6.27 16.74
C ILE A 221 -6.09 -7.72 16.66
N PRO A 222 -7.08 -8.05 15.81
CA PRO A 222 -7.47 -9.43 15.57
C PRO A 222 -6.29 -10.24 15.02
N ALA A 223 -6.12 -11.47 15.54
CA ALA A 223 -5.08 -12.38 15.04
C ALA A 223 -5.27 -12.66 13.54
N GLY A 224 -4.18 -12.74 12.79
CA GLY A 224 -4.21 -12.99 11.34
C GLY A 224 -4.65 -11.79 10.48
N SER A 225 -5.09 -10.67 11.07
CA SER A 225 -5.66 -9.54 10.30
C SER A 225 -4.67 -8.76 9.45
N CYS A 226 -3.37 -8.90 9.66
CA CYS A 226 -2.33 -8.02 9.11
C CYS A 226 -2.64 -6.52 9.29
N LEU A 227 -3.30 -6.17 10.39
CA LEU A 227 -3.65 -4.80 10.75
C LEU A 227 -2.44 -4.11 11.39
N VAL A 228 -1.61 -3.49 10.56
CA VAL A 228 -0.42 -2.75 11.02
C VAL A 228 -0.87 -1.40 11.56
N THR A 229 -0.35 -1.01 12.73
CA THR A 229 -0.66 0.28 13.38
C THR A 229 0.56 1.19 13.40
N GLY A 230 0.38 2.45 13.02
CA GLY A 230 1.42 3.46 13.02
C GLY A 230 0.97 4.74 13.72
N LYS A 231 1.90 5.43 14.38
CA LYS A 231 1.65 6.69 15.09
C LYS A 231 2.16 7.87 14.25
N PHE A 232 1.34 8.89 14.05
CA PHE A 232 1.81 10.12 13.42
C PHE A 232 2.78 10.88 14.33
N ALA A 233 3.77 11.55 13.73
CA ALA A 233 4.70 12.39 14.49
C ALA A 233 3.97 13.58 15.15
N ASN A 234 3.02 14.17 14.44
CA ASN A 234 2.05 15.14 14.94
C ASN A 234 0.65 14.62 14.59
N ASN A 235 -0.36 14.84 15.42
CA ASN A 235 -1.70 14.37 15.10
C ASN A 235 -2.17 14.91 13.74
N PHE A 236 -2.78 14.05 12.93
CA PHE A 236 -3.49 14.48 11.74
C PHE A 236 -4.84 15.07 12.16
N VAL A 237 -5.14 16.31 11.78
CA VAL A 237 -6.36 17.02 12.21
C VAL A 237 -7.23 17.31 11.00
N VAL A 238 -8.49 16.90 11.08
CA VAL A 238 -9.55 17.24 10.12
C VAL A 238 -10.53 18.18 10.80
N THR A 239 -10.68 19.37 10.21
CA THR A 239 -11.44 20.50 10.74
C THR A 239 -12.77 20.72 10.04
N GLY A 240 -12.90 20.24 8.80
CA GLY A 240 -14.04 20.53 7.91
C GLY A 240 -13.92 21.85 7.14
N ASN A 241 -12.79 22.55 7.28
CA ASN A 241 -12.51 23.83 6.61
C ASN A 241 -11.27 23.73 5.71
N GLU A 242 -10.85 22.51 5.36
CA GLU A 242 -9.76 22.29 4.43
C GLU A 242 -10.11 22.92 3.09
N THR A 243 -9.14 23.59 2.47
CA THR A 243 -9.26 24.21 1.14
C THR A 243 -8.26 23.64 0.14
N LYS A 244 -7.48 22.66 0.59
CA LYS A 244 -6.38 22.04 -0.14
C LYS A 244 -6.39 20.54 0.08
N ASN A 245 -5.86 19.83 -0.90
CA ASN A 245 -5.64 18.41 -0.79
C ASN A 245 -4.66 18.11 0.35
N VAL A 246 -4.85 16.98 1.01
CA VAL A 246 -3.92 16.44 1.99
C VAL A 246 -3.49 15.07 1.53
N GLU A 247 -2.18 14.89 1.34
CA GLU A 247 -1.60 13.58 1.11
C GLU A 247 -1.17 12.98 2.44
N VAL A 248 -1.64 11.78 2.74
CA VAL A 248 -1.14 10.95 3.84
C VAL A 248 -0.31 9.82 3.23
N GLN A 249 0.97 9.80 3.55
CA GLN A 249 1.90 8.75 3.15
C GLN A 249 2.03 7.72 4.27
N LEU A 250 1.76 6.47 3.95
CA LEU A 250 1.93 5.31 4.82
C LEU A 250 3.27 4.65 4.52
N SER A 251 4.32 5.03 5.25
CA SER A 251 5.66 4.45 5.10
C SER A 251 5.76 3.13 5.85
N LEU A 252 5.84 2.04 5.09
CA LEU A 252 5.94 0.68 5.58
C LEU A 252 7.41 0.26 5.63
N SER A 253 7.86 -0.24 6.79
CA SER A 253 9.23 -0.72 6.91
C SER A 253 9.36 -2.08 6.24
N ILE A 254 10.22 -2.14 5.23
CA ILE A 254 10.64 -3.37 4.53
C ILE A 254 12.06 -3.78 4.91
N ASN A 255 12.66 -3.07 5.87
CA ASN A 255 13.99 -3.32 6.39
C ASN A 255 14.13 -4.75 6.90
N ASN A 256 14.86 -5.60 6.15
CA ASN A 256 15.09 -7.00 6.49
C ASN A 256 13.80 -7.72 6.86
N SER A 257 12.75 -7.51 6.04
CA SER A 257 11.41 -8.07 6.25
C SER A 257 11.25 -9.46 5.68
N PHE A 258 12.14 -9.89 4.77
CA PHE A 258 12.23 -11.28 4.32
C PHE A 258 13.36 -11.95 5.10
N GLU A 259 13.02 -12.80 6.07
CA GLU A 259 13.95 -13.48 6.98
C GLU A 259 13.85 -14.99 6.80
N TRP A 260 14.98 -15.69 6.81
CA TRP A 260 15.06 -17.14 6.72
C TRP A 260 16.09 -17.70 7.70
N GLN A 261 15.93 -18.98 8.04
CA GLN A 261 16.92 -19.72 8.81
C GLN A 261 18.04 -20.18 7.87
N GLU A 262 19.28 -19.84 8.20
CA GLU A 262 20.44 -20.22 7.41
C GLU A 262 20.80 -21.69 7.63
N VAL A 263 21.12 -22.36 6.52
CA VAL A 263 21.86 -23.63 6.53
C VAL A 263 23.31 -23.35 6.15
N ASN A 264 23.50 -22.49 5.14
CA ASN A 264 24.78 -21.94 4.76
C ASN A 264 24.87 -20.52 5.33
N PHE A 265 25.87 -20.26 6.18
CA PHE A 265 26.05 -18.96 6.83
C PHE A 265 26.76 -17.94 5.92
N ASP A 266 26.11 -17.59 4.81
CA ASP A 266 26.68 -16.70 3.79
C ASP A 266 25.81 -15.46 3.49
N GLY A 267 24.68 -15.31 4.18
CA GLY A 267 23.75 -14.20 4.06
C GLY A 267 22.91 -14.21 2.79
N LYS A 268 22.86 -15.31 2.04
CA LYS A 268 22.04 -15.44 0.83
C LYS A 268 20.95 -16.47 1.03
N TYR A 269 19.80 -16.23 0.40
CA TYR A 269 18.69 -17.16 0.48
C TYR A 269 18.88 -18.31 -0.53
N GLU A 270 19.06 -19.51 -0.01
CA GLU A 270 19.34 -20.75 -0.75
C GLU A 270 18.28 -21.83 -0.44
N PRO A 271 17.06 -21.74 -1.02
CA PRO A 271 15.98 -22.69 -0.72
C PRO A 271 16.35 -24.13 -1.08
N ALA A 272 17.21 -24.34 -2.08
CA ALA A 272 17.70 -25.67 -2.47
C ALA A 272 18.64 -26.30 -1.43
N ALA A 273 19.25 -25.50 -0.56
CA ALA A 273 20.05 -25.98 0.58
C ALA A 273 19.19 -26.37 1.79
N GLY A 274 17.86 -26.18 1.71
CA GLY A 274 16.93 -26.46 2.81
C GLY A 274 16.68 -25.28 3.73
N GLU A 275 17.04 -24.06 3.32
CA GLU A 275 16.72 -22.84 4.06
C GLU A 275 15.22 -22.55 4.05
N ASN A 276 14.67 -22.26 5.22
CA ASN A 276 13.24 -22.05 5.39
C ASN A 276 12.97 -20.61 5.78
N VAL A 277 11.99 -20.01 5.11
CA VAL A 277 11.50 -18.67 5.45
C VAL A 277 10.88 -18.69 6.84
N VAL A 278 11.29 -17.71 7.66
CA VAL A 278 10.83 -17.53 9.04
C VAL A 278 9.79 -16.42 9.12
N ASP A 279 9.99 -15.34 8.38
CA ASP A 279 9.09 -14.18 8.39
C ASP A 279 9.08 -13.45 7.04
N MET A 280 7.90 -12.98 6.66
CA MET A 280 7.62 -12.17 5.46
C MET A 280 6.70 -10.99 5.77
N GLY A 281 6.51 -10.68 7.06
CA GLY A 281 5.71 -9.59 7.55
C GLY A 281 6.44 -8.25 7.46
N LEU A 282 5.66 -7.19 7.33
CA LEU A 282 6.20 -5.84 7.40
C LEU A 282 6.73 -5.54 8.79
N ARG A 283 7.69 -4.61 8.84
CA ARG A 283 8.45 -4.33 10.05
C ARG A 283 8.11 -2.97 10.66
N GLY A 284 7.01 -2.35 10.25
CA GLY A 284 6.51 -1.13 10.89
C GLY A 284 5.70 -0.26 9.95
N LEU A 285 5.05 0.75 10.52
CA LEU A 285 4.32 1.78 9.80
C LEU A 285 4.60 3.14 10.45
N ILE A 286 5.12 4.09 9.67
CA ILE A 286 5.26 5.49 10.05
C ILE A 286 4.41 6.31 9.08
N PRO A 287 3.26 6.83 9.54
CA PRO A 287 2.47 7.72 8.72
C PRO A 287 3.00 9.16 8.79
N SER A 288 2.91 9.87 7.67
CA SER A 288 3.17 11.30 7.56
C SER A 288 2.10 11.94 6.69
N PHE A 289 1.97 13.27 6.76
CA PHE A 289 1.04 13.99 5.91
C PHE A 289 1.58 15.34 5.45
N THR A 290 1.14 15.76 4.28
CA THR A 290 1.51 17.03 3.66
C THR A 290 0.28 17.68 3.03
N ILE A 291 0.19 19.00 3.15
CA ILE A 291 -0.84 19.78 2.45
C ILE A 291 -0.29 20.06 1.05
N ILE A 292 -1.05 19.69 0.02
CA ILE A 292 -0.68 19.89 -1.39
C ILE A 292 -1.77 20.71 -2.08
N ASN A 293 -1.35 21.49 -3.09
CA ASN A 293 -2.25 22.32 -3.87
C ASN A 293 -3.05 21.48 -4.87
#